data_AF-A0A7Y5X445-F1
#
_entry.id   AF-A0A7Y5X445-F1
#
_cell.length_a   1.000
_cell.length_b   1.000
_cell.length_c   1.000
_cell.angle_alpha   90.00
_cell.angle_beta   90.00
_cell.angle_gamma   90.00
#
_symmetry.space_group_name_H-M   'P 1'
#
loop_
_entity.id
_entity.type
_entity.pdbx_description
1 polymer ?
#
loop_
_entity_poly.entity_id
_entity_poly.type
_entity_poly.pdbx_seq_one_letter_code
_entity_poly.pdbx_strand_id
1 'polypeptide(L)' 'MATVTQALLPHTRREHQRYVAALLDRLEERRRRLYVLQAGGAQPAGLRDLKRELRAVRRELAAALERSAARSR' A
#
# COMPACT_ATOMS: atom_id res chain seq x y z
N MET A 1 -2.85 -21.16 3.84
CA MET A 1 -1.41 -20.95 3.58
C MET A 1 -1.19 -19.51 3.13
N ALA A 2 -1.19 -18.55 4.07
CA ALA A 2 -0.89 -17.16 3.79
C ALA A 2 0.47 -16.85 4.42
N THR A 3 1.53 -17.08 3.65
CA THR A 3 2.85 -16.51 3.94
C THR A 3 2.73 -15.00 3.78
N VAL A 4 2.28 -14.33 4.84
CA VAL A 4 2.49 -12.90 5.01
C VAL A 4 4.00 -12.73 4.90
N THR A 5 4.42 -12.30 3.72
CA THR A 5 5.81 -12.07 3.41
C THR A 5 6.22 -10.93 4.32
N GLN A 6 6.85 -11.31 5.42
CA GLN A 6 7.58 -10.45 6.33
C GLN A 6 8.72 -9.85 5.51
N ALA A 7 8.36 -8.88 4.67
CA ALA A 7 9.24 -8.25 3.72
C ALA A 7 10.38 -7.63 4.52
N LEU A 8 11.59 -8.11 4.23
CA LEU A 8 12.83 -7.68 4.82
C LEU A 8 12.82 -6.17 4.98
N LEU A 9 12.98 -5.70 6.21
CA LEU A 9 13.16 -4.29 6.50
C LEU A 9 14.35 -3.80 5.65
N PRO A 10 14.18 -2.78 4.80
CA PRO A 10 15.25 -2.33 3.92
C PRO A 10 16.45 -1.87 4.74
N HIS A 11 17.60 -2.47 4.48
CA HIS A 11 18.83 -2.24 5.24
C HIS A 11 19.65 -1.07 4.66
N THR A 12 19.35 -0.67 3.42
CA THR A 12 19.98 0.47 2.74
C THR A 12 18.97 1.52 2.29
N ARG A 13 19.43 2.79 2.15
CA ARG A 13 18.61 3.90 1.66
C ARG A 13 18.01 3.64 0.27
N ARG A 14 18.76 2.97 -0.62
CA ARG A 14 18.31 2.60 -1.96
C ARG A 14 17.24 1.51 -1.94
N GLU A 15 17.37 0.50 -1.08
CA GLU A 15 16.31 -0.51 -0.90
C GLU A 15 15.05 0.11 -0.31
N HIS A 16 15.19 1.05 0.62
CA HIS A 16 14.06 1.76 1.20
C HIS A 16 13.32 2.58 0.13
N GLN A 17 14.04 3.28 -0.74
CA GLN A 17 13.45 4.01 -1.86
C GLN A 17 12.72 3.08 -2.85
N ARG A 18 13.31 1.92 -3.20
CA ARG A 18 12.65 0.92 -4.05
C ARG A 18 11.40 0.33 -3.40
N TYR A 19 11.46 0.07 -2.10
CA TYR A 19 10.32 -0.42 -1.33
C TYR A 19 9.18 0.61 -1.29
N VAL A 20 9.50 1.88 -1.05
CA VAL A 20 8.51 2.98 -1.08
C VAL A 20 7.93 3.15 -2.49
N ALA A 21 8.74 3.09 -3.54
CA ALA A 21 8.26 3.15 -4.93
C ALA A 21 7.28 2.01 -5.24
N ALA A 22 7.61 0.77 -4.85
CA ALA A 22 6.73 -0.37 -5.04
C ALA A 22 5.40 -0.24 -4.25
N LEU A 23 5.43 0.37 -3.07
CA LEU A 23 4.21 0.70 -2.32
C LEU A 23 3.35 1.74 -3.03
N LEU A 24 3.96 2.78 -3.59
CA LEU A 24 3.26 3.82 -4.35
C LEU A 24 2.61 3.24 -5.61
N ASP A 25 3.32 2.41 -6.37
CA ASP A 25 2.78 1.76 -7.57
C ASP A 25 1.57 0.88 -7.25
N ARG A 26 1.64 0.09 -6.17
CA ARG A 26 0.50 -0.72 -5.70
C ARG A 26 -0.70 0.14 -5.27
N LEU A 27 -0.45 1.33 -4.75
CA LEU A 27 -1.49 2.27 -4.32
C LEU A 27 -2.19 2.89 -5.54
N GLU A 28 -1.40 3.30 -6.54
CA GLU A 28 -1.86 3.80 -7.84
C GLU A 28 -2.73 2.74 -8.56
N GLU A 29 -2.25 1.50 -8.63
CA GLU A 29 -2.95 0.38 -9.28
C GLU A 29 -4.30 0.08 -8.62
N ARG A 30 -4.32 -0.01 -7.27
CA ARG A 30 -5.58 -0.20 -6.52
C ARG A 30 -6.53 0.98 -6.69
N ARG A 31 -6.02 2.21 -6.74
CA ARG A 31 -6.83 3.41 -7.00
C ARG A 31 -7.47 3.36 -8.38
N ARG A 32 -6.73 2.98 -9.42
CA ARG A 32 -7.26 2.81 -10.78
C ARG A 32 -8.35 1.73 -10.84
N ARG A 33 -8.13 0.58 -10.20
CA ARG A 33 -9.16 -0.47 -10.09
C ARG A 33 -10.43 0.02 -9.40
N LEU A 34 -10.29 0.85 -8.35
CA LEU A 34 -11.43 1.46 -7.66
C LEU A 34 -12.22 2.39 -8.58
N TYR A 35 -11.53 3.24 -9.35
CA TYR A 35 -12.19 4.12 -10.32
C TYR A 35 -12.92 3.35 -11.42
N VAL A 36 -12.33 2.28 -11.95
CA VAL A 36 -12.98 1.42 -12.96
C VAL A 36 -14.22 0.75 -12.37
N LEU A 37 -14.14 0.22 -11.15
CA LEU A 37 -15.29 -0.38 -10.45
C LEU A 37 -16.39 0.65 -10.15
N GLN A 38 -16.03 1.88 -9.77
CA GLN A 38 -16.99 2.96 -9.56
C GLN A 38 -17.68 3.38 -10.86
N ALA A 39 -16.93 3.50 -11.96
CA ALA A 39 -17.47 3.86 -13.27
C ALA A 39 -18.35 2.75 -13.86
N GLY A 40 -18.04 1.48 -13.59
CA GLY A 40 -18.80 0.32 -14.07
C GLY A 40 -20.04 -0.06 -13.23
N GLY A 41 -20.42 0.74 -12.23
CA GLY A 41 -21.60 0.45 -11.39
C GLY A 41 -21.45 -0.74 -10.45
N ALA A 42 -20.24 -0.99 -9.94
CA ALA A 42 -19.94 -2.19 -9.17
C ALA A 42 -20.76 -2.36 -7.88
N GLN A 43 -21.03 -3.63 -7.56
CA GLN A 43 -21.76 -4.06 -6.37
C GLN A 43 -21.09 -3.53 -5.07
N PRO A 44 -21.87 -3.08 -4.07
CA PRO A 44 -21.36 -2.43 -2.85
C PRO A 44 -20.31 -3.25 -2.06
N ALA A 45 -20.36 -4.59 -2.18
CA ALA A 45 -19.44 -5.51 -1.52
C ALA A 45 -18.00 -5.38 -2.07
N GLY A 46 -17.81 -5.44 -3.38
CA GLY A 46 -16.48 -5.33 -4.00
C GLY A 46 -15.81 -3.97 -3.76
N LEU A 47 -16.60 -2.89 -3.69
CA LEU A 47 -16.11 -1.55 -3.35
C LEU A 47 -15.70 -1.42 -1.87
N ARG A 48 -16.38 -2.12 -0.96
CA ARG A 48 -16.05 -2.11 0.47
C ARG A 48 -14.71 -2.81 0.74
N ASP A 49 -14.48 -3.95 0.10
CA ASP A 49 -13.23 -4.70 0.26
C ASP A 49 -12.05 -3.94 -0.34
N LEU A 50 -12.22 -3.36 -1.53
CA LEU A 50 -11.17 -2.52 -2.14
C LEU A 50 -10.83 -1.30 -1.29
N LYS A 51 -11.84 -0.65 -0.69
CA LYS A 51 -11.62 0.47 0.25
C LYS A 51 -10.90 0.03 1.52
N ARG A 52 -11.17 -1.18 2.03
CA ARG A 52 -10.47 -1.78 3.18
C ARG A 52 -9.00 -2.01 2.86
N GLU A 53 -8.70 -2.64 1.73
CA GLU A 53 -7.32 -2.83 1.27
C GLU A 53 -6.57 -1.51 1.10
N LEU A 54 -7.22 -0.52 0.48
CA LEU A 54 -6.59 0.78 0.23
C LEU A 54 -6.27 1.51 1.55
N ARG A 55 -7.14 1.40 2.56
CA ARG A 55 -6.86 1.91 3.91
C ARG A 55 -5.71 1.17 4.58
N ALA A 56 -5.62 -0.15 4.43
CA ALA A 56 -4.53 -0.95 5.00
C ALA A 56 -3.17 -0.51 4.41
N VAL A 57 -3.09 -0.40 3.08
CA VAL A 57 -1.86 0.05 2.38
C VAL A 57 -1.47 1.47 2.81
N ARG A 58 -2.44 2.39 2.97
CA ARG A 58 -2.15 3.75 3.47
C ARG A 58 -1.60 3.76 4.90
N ARG A 59 -2.09 2.88 5.77
CA ARG A 59 -1.57 2.74 7.14
C ARG A 59 -0.15 2.18 7.14
N GLU A 60 0.12 1.17 6.32
CA GLU A 60 1.47 0.61 6.18
C GLU A 60 2.46 1.66 5.68
N LEU A 61 2.06 2.46 4.68
CA LEU A 61 2.88 3.56 4.16
C LEU A 61 3.14 4.62 5.25
N ALA A 62 2.12 5.04 5.99
CA ALA A 62 2.28 5.98 7.10
C ALA A 62 3.26 5.46 8.16
N ALA A 63 3.12 4.20 8.57
CA ALA A 63 4.03 3.57 9.53
C ALA A 63 5.46 3.42 9.00
N ALA A 64 5.65 3.21 7.69
CA ALA A 64 6.99 3.19 7.08
C ALA A 64 7.63 4.59 7.07
N LEU A 65 6.84 5.64 6.81
CA LEU A 65 7.29 7.03 6.84
C LEU A 65 7.63 7.49 8.26
N GLU A 66 6.82 7.15 9.27
CA GLU A 66 7.15 7.47 10.66
C GLU A 66 8.43 6.77 11.13
N ARG A 67 8.64 5.51 10.76
CA ARG A 67 9.88 4.78 11.08
C ARG A 67 11.13 5.37 10.41
N SER A 68 11.00 5.88 9.18
CA SER A 68 12.11 6.54 8.49
C SER A 68 12.38 7.94 9.06
N ALA A 69 11.34 8.68 9.44
CA ALA A 69 11.47 9.96 10.14
C ALA A 69 12.10 9.82 11.54
N ALA A 70 11.74 8.77 12.28
CA ALA A 70 12.30 8.47 13.60
C ALA A 70 13.78 8.02 13.54
N ARG A 71 14.21 7.39 12.43
CA ARG A 71 15.61 7.00 12.21
C ARG A 71 16.51 8.18 11.79
N SER A 72 15.91 9.33 11.44
CA SER A 72 16.60 10.53 10.98
C SER A 72 16.79 11.59 12.09
N ARG A 73 16.36 11.31 13.33
CA ARG A 73 16.64 12.13 14.53
C ARG A 73 17.66 11.41 15.40
#